data_AF-A0A9X3CIG1-F1
#
_entry.id   AF-A0A9X3CIG1-F1
#
_cell.length_a   1.000
_cell.length_b   1.000
_cell.length_c   1.000
_cell.angle_alpha   90.00
_cell.angle_beta   90.00
_cell.angle_gamma   90.00
#
_symmetry.space_group_name_H-M   'P 1'
#
loop_
_entity.id
_entity.type
_entity.pdbx_description
1 polymer ?
#
loop_
_entity_poly.entity_id
_entity_poly.type
_entity_poly.pdbx_seq_one_letter_code
_entity_poly.pdbx_strand_id
1 'polypeptide(L)'
;MTNKHTDSLNEISDEALESSIVDTLVERYEEKESTSYLASSKQLLKTATTVLSSKQIDDIFKSKARYYSGIRAVKTTLKHLVIYITPQLARDMLKFSQRGAINTKNKNRKLSKAKVKKYAEDMKNGQWCLTGEPIIISDDGEILNGHHRLEASYEAGVGFIAPITYGVTDELSFAHIDVGNMRSRSQVLEMAGVKVNANVLSRVAMLSKAFEITSNPYAFRGTQGTSFQPAEILAYVEENEELALSVDFVAQAVKRHRLESQASEAIYAFAHCLIKQKLKNYPQNQTLPLDPETYLMRIISSLGLESEDDIEYQVRNYLQSLVTESSSYSLLCKLSAIFKGWNMHLGIPVVGNKVSVRRVARFRKDEDGNKIPVPSAGNINEAFTIPCQPK
;
A
#
# COMPACT_ATOMS: atom_id res chain seq x y z
N MET A 1 -8.89 25.93 -46.39
CA MET A 1 -7.96 24.91 -45.88
C MET A 1 -7.42 25.42 -44.56
N THR A 2 -8.10 25.08 -43.47
CA THR A 2 -7.83 25.58 -42.12
C THR A 2 -7.41 24.41 -41.25
N ASN A 3 -6.28 24.62 -40.58
CA ASN A 3 -5.49 23.62 -39.88
C ASN A 3 -6.23 23.14 -38.62
N LYS A 4 -6.61 21.86 -38.59
CA LYS A 4 -7.08 21.14 -37.40
C LYS A 4 -5.84 20.54 -36.73
N HIS A 5 -5.35 21.12 -35.64
CA HIS A 5 -4.55 20.45 -34.61
C HIS A 5 -4.09 21.47 -33.55
N THR A 6 -4.93 21.82 -32.58
CA THR A 6 -4.45 22.46 -31.33
C THR A 6 -5.36 22.35 -30.09
N ASP A 7 -6.46 21.60 -30.09
CA ASP A 7 -7.39 21.58 -28.93
C ASP A 7 -7.62 20.17 -28.35
N SER A 8 -6.57 19.47 -27.87
CA SER A 8 -6.79 18.18 -27.18
C SER A 8 -5.97 17.96 -25.91
N LEU A 9 -5.53 19.02 -25.22
CA LEU A 9 -4.68 18.90 -24.02
C LEU A 9 -5.35 19.36 -22.70
N ASN A 10 -6.64 19.71 -22.71
CA ASN A 10 -7.33 20.26 -21.53
C ASN A 10 -8.45 19.40 -20.93
N GLU A 11 -8.51 18.11 -21.21
CA GLU A 11 -9.45 17.19 -20.55
C GLU A 11 -8.70 15.96 -20.04
N ILE A 12 -8.01 16.10 -18.91
CA ILE A 12 -7.57 14.97 -18.08
C ILE A 12 -7.99 15.26 -16.64
N SER A 13 -9.31 15.23 -16.44
CA SER A 13 -9.94 15.08 -15.13
C SER A 13 -11.11 14.13 -15.38
N ASP A 14 -10.82 12.83 -15.33
CA ASP A 14 -11.86 11.80 -15.42
C ASP A 14 -12.68 11.86 -14.11
N GLU A 15 -13.64 12.78 -14.03
CA GLU A 15 -14.61 12.91 -12.92
C GLU A 15 -15.31 11.56 -12.64
N ALA A 16 -15.47 10.72 -13.67
CA ALA A 16 -16.01 9.37 -13.57
C ALA A 16 -15.09 8.39 -12.80
N LEU A 17 -13.77 8.58 -12.85
CA LEU A 17 -12.80 7.79 -12.10
C LEU A 17 -12.68 8.29 -10.66
N GLU A 18 -12.73 9.61 -10.45
CA GLU A 18 -12.84 10.20 -9.11
C GLU A 18 -14.07 9.65 -8.38
N SER A 19 -15.25 9.69 -9.01
CA SER A 19 -16.46 9.06 -8.46
C SER A 19 -16.27 7.56 -8.24
N SER A 20 -15.71 6.80 -9.19
CA SER A 20 -15.55 5.34 -9.01
C SER A 20 -14.56 4.95 -7.90
N ILE A 21 -13.50 5.74 -7.67
CA ILE A 21 -12.54 5.50 -6.59
C ILE A 21 -13.17 5.87 -5.24
N VAL A 22 -13.87 7.01 -5.18
CA VAL A 22 -14.62 7.47 -4.02
C VAL A 22 -15.72 6.45 -3.69
N ASP A 23 -16.56 6.04 -4.64
CA ASP A 23 -17.68 5.10 -4.43
C ASP A 23 -17.22 3.73 -3.93
N THR A 24 -16.08 3.20 -4.41
CA THR A 24 -15.54 1.91 -3.95
C THR A 24 -14.94 1.99 -2.52
N LEU A 25 -14.51 3.18 -2.09
CA LEU A 25 -13.95 3.44 -0.76
C LEU A 25 -15.05 3.84 0.24
N VAL A 26 -16.04 4.62 -0.21
CA VAL A 26 -17.20 5.12 0.55
C VAL A 26 -18.23 4.03 0.83
N GLU A 27 -18.44 3.04 -0.06
CA GLU A 27 -19.35 1.90 0.21
C GLU A 27 -18.96 1.06 1.44
N ARG A 28 -17.74 1.25 1.99
CA ARG A 28 -17.31 0.61 3.25
C ARG A 28 -17.67 1.39 4.51
N TYR A 29 -18.13 2.64 4.38
CA TYR A 29 -18.26 3.58 5.49
C TYR A 29 -19.71 3.86 5.93
N GLU A 30 -20.70 3.06 5.50
CA GLU A 30 -22.02 3.17 6.12
C GLU A 30 -22.02 2.57 7.53
N GLU A 31 -22.00 3.50 8.49
CA GLU A 31 -22.29 3.40 9.92
C GLU A 31 -22.58 1.99 10.48
N LYS A 32 -21.57 1.40 11.11
CA LYS A 32 -21.78 0.49 12.25
C LYS A 32 -20.94 0.98 13.42
N GLU A 33 -21.58 1.06 14.60
CA GLU A 33 -20.89 1.25 15.88
C GLU A 33 -19.64 0.36 15.93
N SER A 34 -18.47 0.94 16.17
CA SER A 34 -17.17 0.29 16.11
C SER A 34 -17.13 -1.05 16.87
N THR A 35 -17.23 -2.16 16.13
CA THR A 35 -17.03 -3.56 16.61
C THR A 35 -15.61 -4.08 16.31
N SER A 36 -14.68 -3.17 16.00
CA SER A 36 -13.35 -3.40 15.41
C SER A 36 -12.39 -4.32 16.20
N TYR A 37 -12.65 -4.64 17.46
CA TYR A 37 -11.81 -5.53 18.27
C TYR A 37 -12.61 -6.38 19.27
N LEU A 38 -13.53 -7.21 18.77
CA LEU A 38 -14.37 -8.08 19.61
C LEU A 38 -13.56 -9.01 20.52
N ALA A 39 -12.41 -9.51 20.07
CA ALA A 39 -11.54 -10.39 20.86
C ALA A 39 -10.99 -9.72 22.14
N SER A 40 -10.91 -8.38 22.16
CA SER A 40 -10.45 -7.58 23.31
C SER A 40 -11.61 -6.96 24.10
N SER A 41 -12.86 -7.33 23.81
CA SER A 41 -14.04 -6.72 24.43
C SER A 41 -14.12 -7.03 25.93
N LYS A 42 -13.97 -5.98 26.75
CA LYS A 42 -14.18 -6.06 28.21
C LYS A 42 -15.61 -6.44 28.56
N GLN A 43 -16.59 -6.13 27.71
CA GLN A 43 -17.99 -6.49 27.92
C GLN A 43 -18.22 -7.98 27.72
N LEU A 44 -17.67 -8.57 26.66
CA LEU A 44 -17.74 -10.03 26.43
C LEU A 44 -17.05 -10.82 27.55
N LEU A 45 -15.94 -10.30 28.10
CA LEU A 45 -15.27 -10.90 29.24
C LEU A 45 -16.09 -10.80 30.54
N LYS A 46 -16.83 -9.71 30.75
CA LYS A 46 -17.73 -9.56 31.90
C LYS A 46 -18.92 -10.53 31.83
N THR A 47 -19.42 -10.83 30.64
CA THR A 47 -20.55 -11.75 30.44
C THR A 47 -20.12 -13.22 30.29
N ALA A 48 -18.82 -13.50 30.20
CA ALA A 48 -18.26 -14.86 30.19
C ALA A 48 -18.32 -15.53 31.57
N THR A 49 -19.53 -15.90 31.98
CA THR A 49 -19.81 -16.57 33.27
C THR A 49 -19.68 -18.09 33.19
N THR A 50 -19.62 -18.66 31.97
CA THR A 50 -19.57 -20.10 31.77
C THR A 50 -18.15 -20.61 31.98
N VAL A 51 -17.93 -21.44 33.01
CA VAL A 51 -16.68 -22.16 33.22
C VAL A 51 -16.75 -23.49 32.46
N LEU A 52 -15.66 -23.87 31.79
CA LEU A 52 -15.59 -25.17 31.12
C LEU A 52 -15.62 -26.31 32.15
N SER A 53 -16.39 -27.35 31.87
CA SER A 53 -16.43 -28.53 32.74
C SER A 53 -15.09 -29.26 32.74
N SER A 54 -14.76 -29.95 33.85
CA SER A 54 -13.51 -30.72 33.95
C SER A 54 -13.34 -31.71 32.81
N LYS A 55 -14.43 -32.35 32.37
CA LYS A 55 -14.43 -33.25 31.20
C LYS A 55 -14.01 -32.53 29.91
N GLN A 56 -14.52 -31.33 29.65
CA GLN A 56 -14.11 -30.56 28.46
C GLN A 56 -12.65 -30.12 28.54
N ILE A 57 -12.17 -29.74 29.73
CA ILE A 57 -10.77 -29.37 29.95
C ILE A 57 -9.87 -30.59 29.72
N ASP A 58 -10.24 -31.76 30.24
CA ASP A 58 -9.54 -33.03 30.00
C ASP A 58 -9.58 -33.43 28.53
N ASP A 59 -10.70 -33.24 27.84
CA ASP A 59 -10.83 -33.56 26.42
C ASP A 59 -9.91 -32.69 25.55
N ILE A 60 -9.75 -31.41 25.89
CA ILE A 60 -8.90 -30.44 25.16
C ILE A 60 -7.41 -30.61 25.53
N PHE A 61 -7.09 -30.62 26.82
CA PHE A 61 -5.71 -30.53 27.33
C PHE A 61 -5.12 -31.88 27.76
N LYS A 62 -5.93 -32.94 27.79
CA LYS A 62 -5.53 -34.32 28.15
C LYS A 62 -4.80 -34.36 29.49
N SER A 63 -3.69 -35.10 29.59
CA SER A 63 -2.91 -35.22 30.84
C SER A 63 -2.37 -33.89 31.39
N LYS A 64 -2.35 -32.82 30.59
CA LYS A 64 -1.92 -31.49 31.01
C LYS A 64 -3.04 -30.65 31.62
N ALA A 65 -4.31 -31.09 31.55
CA ALA A 65 -5.46 -30.41 32.14
C ALA A 65 -5.24 -30.02 33.61
N ARG A 66 -4.55 -30.86 34.38
CA ARG A 66 -4.20 -30.63 35.80
C ARG A 66 -3.43 -29.32 36.08
N TYR A 67 -2.80 -28.73 35.06
CA TYR A 67 -2.04 -27.48 35.19
C TYR A 67 -2.86 -26.24 34.82
N TYR A 68 -4.08 -26.39 34.31
CA TYR A 68 -4.92 -25.29 33.83
C TYR A 68 -6.16 -25.16 34.69
N SER A 69 -6.34 -23.99 35.32
CA SER A 69 -7.52 -23.67 36.14
C SER A 69 -8.17 -22.37 35.67
N GLY A 70 -9.46 -22.20 35.99
CA GLY A 70 -10.19 -20.96 35.68
C GLY A 70 -10.49 -20.72 34.20
N ILE A 71 -10.54 -21.77 33.36
CA ILE A 71 -10.83 -21.65 31.93
C ILE A 71 -12.31 -21.30 31.72
N ARG A 72 -12.57 -20.13 31.15
CA ARG A 72 -13.92 -19.62 30.87
C ARG A 72 -14.22 -19.74 29.39
N ALA A 73 -15.43 -20.17 29.07
CA ALA A 73 -15.97 -20.10 27.73
C ALA A 73 -16.61 -18.73 27.49
N VAL A 74 -16.35 -18.15 26.32
CA VAL A 74 -16.98 -16.91 25.86
C VAL A 74 -17.91 -17.25 24.72
N LYS A 75 -19.18 -16.83 24.81
CA LYS A 75 -20.12 -16.99 23.71
C LYS A 75 -19.92 -15.86 22.70
N THR A 76 -19.64 -16.21 21.45
CA THR A 76 -19.45 -15.29 20.34
C THR A 76 -20.38 -15.67 19.19
N THR A 77 -20.38 -14.86 18.13
CA THR A 77 -21.11 -15.14 16.88
C THR A 77 -20.42 -16.20 16.00
N LEU A 78 -19.16 -16.53 16.31
CA LEU A 78 -18.38 -17.52 15.58
C LEU A 78 -19.01 -18.91 15.69
N LYS A 79 -19.18 -19.54 14.53
CA LYS A 79 -19.68 -20.91 14.39
C LYS A 79 -18.63 -21.76 13.68
N HIS A 80 -18.64 -23.06 13.99
CA HIS A 80 -17.69 -24.02 13.44
C HIS A 80 -18.40 -25.26 12.91
N LEU A 81 -17.98 -25.75 11.74
CA LEU A 81 -18.44 -27.02 11.16
C LEU A 81 -17.32 -27.63 10.30
N VAL A 82 -17.33 -28.95 10.08
CA VAL A 82 -16.36 -29.61 9.19
C VAL A 82 -17.11 -30.13 7.96
N ILE A 83 -16.64 -29.78 6.76
CA ILE A 83 -17.25 -30.23 5.50
C ILE A 83 -16.22 -30.80 4.55
N TYR A 84 -16.72 -31.65 3.64
CA TYR A 84 -16.01 -32.06 2.45
C TYR A 84 -16.25 -31.03 1.33
N ILE A 85 -15.18 -30.42 0.85
CA ILE A 85 -15.20 -29.43 -0.22
C ILE A 85 -14.82 -30.15 -1.52
N THR A 86 -15.78 -30.29 -2.43
CA THR A 86 -15.51 -30.83 -3.77
C THR A 86 -14.74 -29.81 -4.61
N PRO A 87 -14.03 -30.23 -5.68
CA PRO A 87 -13.36 -29.29 -6.59
C PRO A 87 -14.33 -28.26 -7.18
N GLN A 88 -15.57 -28.68 -7.46
CA GLN A 88 -16.62 -27.81 -7.98
C GLN A 88 -17.07 -26.79 -6.93
N LEU A 89 -17.27 -27.22 -5.67
CA LEU A 89 -17.60 -26.30 -4.59
C LEU A 89 -16.47 -25.30 -4.35
N ALA A 90 -15.21 -25.75 -4.37
CA ALA A 90 -14.05 -24.87 -4.21
C ALA A 90 -13.99 -23.79 -5.30
N ARG A 91 -14.25 -24.18 -6.55
CA ARG A 91 -14.40 -23.26 -7.67
C ARG A 91 -15.52 -22.26 -7.44
N ASP A 92 -16.71 -22.72 -7.09
CA ASP A 92 -17.86 -21.82 -6.95
C ASP A 92 -17.68 -20.86 -5.77
N MET A 93 -17.09 -21.32 -4.66
CA MET A 93 -16.65 -20.48 -3.55
C MET A 93 -15.72 -19.35 -4.01
N LEU A 94 -14.71 -19.64 -4.84
CA LEU A 94 -13.80 -18.63 -5.39
C LEU A 94 -14.42 -17.78 -6.50
N LYS A 95 -15.49 -18.25 -7.16
CA LYS A 95 -16.17 -17.48 -8.20
C LYS A 95 -17.08 -16.40 -7.59
N PHE A 96 -17.77 -16.73 -6.50
CA PHE A 96 -18.75 -15.85 -5.87
C PHE A 96 -18.15 -14.94 -4.79
N SER A 97 -16.98 -15.28 -4.25
CA SER A 97 -16.22 -14.39 -3.36
C SER A 97 -15.70 -13.17 -4.15
N GLN A 98 -15.88 -11.98 -3.59
CA GLN A 98 -15.35 -10.72 -4.14
C GLN A 98 -13.82 -10.73 -4.25
N ARG A 99 -13.15 -11.51 -3.39
CA ARG A 99 -11.69 -11.67 -3.31
C ARG A 99 -11.19 -12.97 -3.96
N GLY A 100 -12.08 -13.71 -4.61
CA GLY A 100 -11.74 -14.98 -5.22
C GLY A 100 -10.94 -14.83 -6.52
N ALA A 101 -9.98 -15.73 -6.75
CA ALA A 101 -9.02 -15.62 -7.86
C ALA A 101 -9.66 -15.72 -9.26
N ILE A 102 -10.86 -16.29 -9.35
CA ILE A 102 -11.59 -16.53 -10.61
C ILE A 102 -12.85 -15.66 -10.73
N ASN A 103 -13.07 -14.72 -9.82
CA ASN A 103 -14.14 -13.73 -9.95
C ASN A 103 -13.82 -12.78 -11.12
N THR A 104 -14.74 -12.66 -12.08
CA THR A 104 -14.57 -11.82 -13.27
C THR A 104 -14.75 -10.34 -12.99
N LYS A 105 -15.42 -9.96 -11.90
CA LYS A 105 -15.70 -8.58 -11.52
C LYS A 105 -14.59 -7.95 -10.68
N ASN A 106 -13.93 -8.73 -9.82
CA ASN A 106 -12.89 -8.25 -8.90
C ASN A 106 -11.73 -9.27 -8.80
N LYS A 107 -10.60 -9.01 -9.47
CA LYS A 107 -9.40 -9.86 -9.44
C LYS A 107 -8.34 -9.34 -8.47
N ASN A 108 -8.76 -8.88 -7.30
CA ASN A 108 -7.88 -8.05 -6.49
C ASN A 108 -7.03 -8.85 -5.48
N ARG A 109 -7.15 -10.19 -5.41
CA ARG A 109 -6.26 -11.04 -4.60
C ARG A 109 -5.34 -11.89 -5.47
N LYS A 110 -4.05 -11.58 -5.49
CA LYS A 110 -3.05 -12.42 -6.18
C LYS A 110 -2.65 -13.62 -5.31
N LEU A 111 -2.99 -14.83 -5.75
CA LEU A 111 -2.53 -16.06 -5.10
C LEU A 111 -1.07 -16.39 -5.48
N SER A 112 -0.36 -17.02 -4.56
CA SER A 112 1.01 -17.50 -4.82
C SER A 112 0.92 -18.82 -5.56
N LYS A 113 1.25 -18.80 -6.86
CA LYS A 113 1.24 -20.00 -7.72
C LYS A 113 2.09 -21.13 -7.14
N ALA A 114 3.23 -20.80 -6.51
CA ALA A 114 4.10 -21.79 -5.88
C ALA A 114 3.41 -22.50 -4.69
N LYS A 115 2.68 -21.75 -3.85
CA LYS A 115 1.91 -22.34 -2.73
C LYS A 115 0.75 -23.20 -3.23
N VAL A 116 0.00 -22.70 -4.21
CA VAL A 116 -1.13 -23.43 -4.81
C VAL A 116 -0.64 -24.74 -5.43
N LYS A 117 0.41 -24.69 -6.25
CA LYS A 117 0.99 -25.88 -6.89
C LYS A 117 1.43 -26.93 -5.88
N LYS A 118 2.13 -26.51 -4.81
CA LYS A 118 2.53 -27.42 -3.74
C LYS A 118 1.32 -28.11 -3.09
N TYR A 119 0.30 -27.32 -2.73
CA TYR A 119 -0.92 -27.88 -2.12
C TYR A 119 -1.67 -28.80 -3.08
N ALA A 120 -1.72 -28.46 -4.36
CA ALA A 120 -2.36 -29.30 -5.37
C ALA A 120 -1.63 -30.63 -5.56
N GLU A 121 -0.30 -30.64 -5.55
CA GLU A 121 0.52 -31.85 -5.57
C GLU A 121 0.27 -32.72 -4.32
N ASP A 122 0.28 -32.11 -3.12
CA ASP A 122 -0.02 -32.79 -1.87
C ASP A 122 -1.43 -33.43 -1.89
N MET A 123 -2.43 -32.71 -2.43
CA MET A 123 -3.81 -33.23 -2.60
C MET A 123 -3.89 -34.38 -3.62
N LYS A 124 -3.24 -34.26 -4.78
CA LYS A 124 -3.20 -35.32 -5.80
C LYS A 124 -2.53 -36.59 -5.29
N ASN A 125 -1.47 -36.44 -4.50
CA ASN A 125 -0.71 -37.56 -3.95
C ASN A 125 -1.37 -38.20 -2.72
N GLY A 126 -2.53 -37.71 -2.27
CA GLY A 126 -3.17 -38.19 -1.04
C GLY A 126 -2.38 -37.86 0.23
N GLN A 127 -1.47 -36.88 0.17
CA GLN A 127 -0.62 -36.43 1.26
C GLN A 127 -1.20 -35.19 1.97
N TRP A 128 -2.43 -34.79 1.62
CA TRP A 128 -3.12 -33.66 2.23
C TRP A 128 -3.67 -34.01 3.62
N CYS A 129 -3.15 -33.35 4.64
CA CYS A 129 -3.56 -33.55 6.03
C CYS A 129 -4.73 -32.65 6.45
N LEU A 130 -5.55 -33.13 7.39
CA LEU A 130 -6.50 -32.28 8.13
C LEU A 130 -5.73 -31.43 9.15
N THR A 131 -5.26 -30.25 8.73
CA THR A 131 -4.33 -29.41 9.51
C THR A 131 -4.97 -28.66 10.68
N GLY A 132 -6.29 -28.71 10.83
CA GLY A 132 -7.04 -27.90 11.80
C GLY A 132 -7.19 -26.42 11.42
N GLU A 133 -6.50 -25.95 10.36
CA GLU A 133 -6.69 -24.61 9.84
C GLU A 133 -8.05 -24.50 9.15
N PRO A 134 -8.93 -23.58 9.56
CA PRO A 134 -10.25 -23.46 8.94
C PRO A 134 -10.22 -22.67 7.63
N ILE A 135 -11.22 -22.90 6.78
CA ILE A 135 -11.69 -21.87 5.83
C ILE A 135 -12.51 -20.88 6.64
N ILE A 136 -12.16 -19.59 6.57
CA ILE A 136 -12.82 -18.54 7.37
C ILE A 136 -13.73 -17.73 6.46
N ILE A 137 -14.98 -17.54 6.88
CA ILE A 137 -16.02 -16.81 6.16
C ILE A 137 -16.55 -15.70 7.08
N SER A 138 -16.70 -14.47 6.58
CA SER A 138 -17.33 -13.37 7.32
C SER A 138 -18.83 -13.58 7.50
N ASP A 139 -19.47 -12.68 8.24
CA ASP A 139 -20.92 -12.67 8.46
C ASP A 139 -21.72 -12.41 7.17
N ASP A 140 -21.18 -11.63 6.25
CA ASP A 140 -21.71 -11.35 4.90
C ASP A 140 -21.49 -12.48 3.87
N GLY A 141 -20.77 -13.54 4.26
CA GLY A 141 -20.47 -14.68 3.39
C GLY A 141 -19.18 -14.56 2.58
N GLU A 142 -18.39 -13.49 2.77
CA GLU A 142 -17.11 -13.33 2.06
C GLU A 142 -16.02 -14.25 2.62
N ILE A 143 -15.20 -14.81 1.73
CA ILE A 143 -14.10 -15.69 2.15
C ILE A 143 -12.96 -14.80 2.68
N LEU A 144 -12.55 -15.03 3.93
CA LEU A 144 -11.43 -14.33 4.56
C LEU A 144 -10.14 -15.15 4.46
N ASN A 145 -10.23 -16.46 4.69
CA ASN A 145 -9.10 -17.39 4.65
C ASN A 145 -9.37 -18.65 3.82
N GLY A 146 -8.30 -19.25 3.29
CA GLY A 146 -8.37 -20.56 2.63
C GLY A 146 -8.29 -20.53 1.11
N HIS A 147 -8.06 -19.38 0.49
CA HIS A 147 -8.11 -19.23 -0.96
C HIS A 147 -7.07 -20.12 -1.68
N HIS A 148 -5.84 -20.22 -1.17
CA HIS A 148 -4.83 -21.11 -1.76
C HIS A 148 -5.24 -22.58 -1.71
N ARG A 149 -5.99 -22.99 -0.68
CA ARG A 149 -6.45 -24.38 -0.52
C ARG A 149 -7.64 -24.67 -1.44
N LEU A 150 -8.55 -23.72 -1.58
CA LEU A 150 -9.66 -23.81 -2.54
C LEU A 150 -9.13 -23.87 -3.99
N GLU A 151 -8.19 -23.00 -4.34
CA GLU A 151 -7.59 -22.97 -5.68
C GLU A 151 -6.82 -24.27 -5.95
N ALA A 152 -6.06 -24.76 -4.96
CA ALA A 152 -5.32 -26.00 -5.08
C ALA A 152 -6.24 -27.21 -5.26
N SER A 153 -7.37 -27.28 -4.56
CA SER A 153 -8.36 -28.33 -4.74
C SER A 153 -8.98 -28.32 -6.14
N TYR A 154 -9.27 -27.12 -6.66
CA TYR A 154 -9.76 -26.97 -8.02
C TYR A 154 -8.70 -27.36 -9.07
N GLU A 155 -7.46 -26.88 -8.93
CA GLU A 155 -6.34 -27.23 -9.81
C GLU A 155 -5.97 -28.72 -9.73
N ALA A 156 -6.14 -29.33 -8.55
CA ALA A 156 -5.88 -30.74 -8.33
C ALA A 156 -6.95 -31.65 -8.94
N GLY A 157 -8.19 -31.17 -9.05
CA GLY A 157 -9.35 -32.01 -9.36
C GLY A 157 -9.72 -32.95 -8.20
N VAL A 158 -9.24 -32.66 -6.99
CA VAL A 158 -9.42 -33.51 -5.79
C VAL A 158 -10.05 -32.67 -4.68
N GLY A 159 -11.13 -33.17 -4.09
CA GLY A 159 -11.78 -32.54 -2.95
C GLY A 159 -11.01 -32.73 -1.65
N PHE A 160 -11.26 -31.89 -0.65
CA PHE A 160 -10.60 -31.99 0.64
C PHE A 160 -11.55 -31.71 1.80
N ILE A 161 -11.25 -32.27 2.96
CA ILE A 161 -11.99 -32.02 4.20
C ILE A 161 -11.37 -30.82 4.89
N ALA A 162 -12.20 -29.86 5.32
CA ALA A 162 -11.73 -28.70 6.06
C ALA A 162 -12.72 -28.28 7.15
N PRO A 163 -12.21 -27.79 8.31
CA PRO A 163 -13.04 -27.02 9.21
C PRO A 163 -13.42 -25.69 8.55
N ILE A 164 -14.63 -25.23 8.83
CA ILE A 164 -15.18 -23.93 8.42
C ILE A 164 -15.45 -23.16 9.70
N THR A 165 -14.97 -21.93 9.74
CA THR A 165 -15.30 -20.95 10.78
C THR A 165 -16.05 -19.80 10.11
N TYR A 166 -17.27 -19.52 10.55
CA TYR A 166 -18.14 -18.53 9.89
C TYR A 166 -18.90 -17.65 10.89
N GLY A 167 -19.39 -16.50 10.42
CA GLY A 167 -20.01 -15.47 11.27
C GLY A 167 -18.99 -14.52 11.91
N VAL A 168 -17.85 -14.30 11.24
CA VAL A 168 -16.85 -13.31 11.68
C VAL A 168 -17.36 -11.92 11.36
N THR A 169 -17.65 -11.14 12.40
CA THR A 169 -18.19 -9.77 12.30
C THR A 169 -17.13 -8.69 12.52
N ASP A 170 -15.91 -9.07 12.91
CA ASP A 170 -14.82 -8.14 13.15
C ASP A 170 -14.16 -7.75 11.82
N GLU A 171 -14.34 -6.49 11.43
CA GLU A 171 -13.86 -5.91 10.17
C GLU A 171 -12.32 -6.01 10.03
N LEU A 172 -11.58 -5.93 11.14
CA LEU A 172 -10.12 -5.98 11.14
C LEU A 172 -9.57 -7.41 11.25
N SER A 173 -10.40 -8.39 11.62
CA SER A 173 -9.97 -9.79 11.68
C SER A 173 -9.35 -10.24 10.36
N PHE A 174 -9.83 -9.72 9.24
CA PHE A 174 -9.25 -9.97 7.93
C PHE A 174 -7.79 -9.49 7.77
N ALA A 175 -7.43 -8.33 8.31
CA ALA A 175 -6.05 -7.83 8.27
C ALA A 175 -5.11 -8.68 9.15
N HIS A 176 -5.66 -9.34 10.17
CA HIS A 176 -4.92 -10.09 11.19
C HIS A 176 -4.89 -11.62 11.00
N ILE A 177 -5.70 -12.18 10.10
CA ILE A 177 -5.67 -13.62 9.75
C ILE A 177 -4.32 -13.99 9.09
N ASP A 178 -3.74 -15.13 9.46
CA ASP A 178 -2.39 -15.63 9.09
C ASP A 178 -1.23 -14.99 9.89
N VAL A 179 -1.20 -15.23 11.21
CA VAL A 179 -0.16 -14.77 12.17
C VAL A 179 1.28 -15.21 11.78
N GLY A 180 1.44 -16.23 10.92
CA GLY A 180 2.75 -16.66 10.41
C GLY A 180 3.28 -15.89 9.18
N ASN A 181 2.43 -15.14 8.47
CA ASN A 181 2.81 -14.27 7.35
C ASN A 181 1.96 -13.00 7.42
N MET A 182 2.40 -12.00 8.19
CA MET A 182 1.77 -10.67 8.18
C MET A 182 1.55 -10.22 6.73
N ARG A 183 0.30 -9.97 6.35
CA ARG A 183 -0.02 -9.43 5.03
C ARG A 183 0.73 -8.11 4.87
N SER A 184 1.44 -7.96 3.76
CA SER A 184 2.06 -6.68 3.43
C SER A 184 1.00 -5.61 3.20
N ARG A 185 1.35 -4.35 3.42
CA ARG A 185 0.49 -3.19 3.17
C ARG A 185 -0.13 -3.20 1.77
N SER A 186 0.65 -3.53 0.75
CA SER A 186 0.13 -3.64 -0.62
C SER A 186 -0.86 -4.78 -0.77
N GLN A 187 -0.64 -5.93 -0.12
CA GLN A 187 -1.63 -7.01 -0.10
C GLN A 187 -2.94 -6.60 0.59
N VAL A 188 -2.88 -5.81 1.67
CA VAL A 188 -4.09 -5.28 2.32
C VAL A 188 -4.86 -4.39 1.34
N LEU A 189 -4.17 -3.46 0.66
CA LEU A 189 -4.79 -2.58 -0.35
C LEU A 189 -5.34 -3.37 -1.56
N GLU A 190 -4.58 -4.33 -2.08
CA GLU A 190 -5.02 -5.25 -3.13
C GLU A 190 -6.34 -5.91 -2.73
N MET A 191 -6.38 -6.52 -1.55
CA MET A 191 -7.59 -7.24 -1.13
C MET A 191 -8.76 -6.32 -0.75
N ALA A 192 -8.47 -5.06 -0.42
CA ALA A 192 -9.46 -4.00 -0.27
C ALA A 192 -10.05 -3.53 -1.61
N GLY A 193 -9.48 -3.95 -2.73
CA GLY A 193 -10.03 -3.72 -4.06
C GLY A 193 -9.65 -2.38 -4.70
N VAL A 194 -8.53 -1.78 -4.27
CA VAL A 194 -8.02 -0.56 -4.90
C VAL A 194 -7.80 -0.77 -6.40
N LYS A 195 -8.18 0.21 -7.22
CA LYS A 195 -8.10 0.14 -8.69
C LYS A 195 -6.73 0.54 -9.24
N VAL A 196 -5.93 1.24 -8.43
CA VAL A 196 -4.56 1.66 -8.77
C VAL A 196 -3.53 0.62 -8.33
N ASN A 197 -2.26 0.79 -8.77
CA ASN A 197 -1.18 -0.12 -8.37
C ASN A 197 -0.93 -0.07 -6.85
N ALA A 198 -1.40 -1.10 -6.14
CA ALA A 198 -1.33 -1.20 -4.68
C ALA A 198 0.09 -1.15 -4.11
N ASN A 199 1.11 -1.59 -4.86
CA ASN A 199 2.51 -1.47 -4.40
C ASN A 199 3.00 -0.03 -4.43
N VAL A 200 2.61 0.72 -5.46
CA VAL A 200 2.93 2.15 -5.60
C VAL A 200 2.14 2.95 -4.56
N LEU A 201 0.83 2.73 -4.46
CA LEU A 201 -0.02 3.37 -3.46
C LEU A 201 0.48 3.10 -2.04
N SER A 202 0.88 1.86 -1.74
CA SER A 202 1.46 1.55 -0.43
C SER A 202 2.73 2.35 -0.14
N ARG A 203 3.59 2.53 -1.14
CA ARG A 203 4.84 3.30 -1.00
C ARG A 203 4.57 4.78 -0.80
N VAL A 204 3.63 5.34 -1.56
CA VAL A 204 3.22 6.74 -1.48
C VAL A 204 2.57 7.03 -0.13
N ALA A 205 1.66 6.17 0.34
CA ALA A 205 1.04 6.28 1.66
C ALA A 205 2.09 6.24 2.79
N MET A 206 3.08 5.34 2.70
CA MET A 206 4.16 5.28 3.68
C MET A 206 5.02 6.55 3.68
N LEU A 207 5.32 7.13 2.52
CA LEU A 207 6.08 8.38 2.41
C LEU A 207 5.29 9.56 2.96
N SER A 208 4.00 9.65 2.66
CA SER A 208 3.10 10.68 3.16
C SER A 208 2.98 10.63 4.68
N LYS A 209 2.70 9.44 5.23
CA LYS A 209 2.63 9.26 6.69
C LYS A 209 3.95 9.60 7.37
N ALA A 210 5.06 9.16 6.80
CA ALA A 210 6.39 9.47 7.32
C ALA A 210 6.68 10.98 7.32
N PHE A 211 6.25 11.69 6.27
CA PHE A 211 6.40 13.14 6.18
C PHE A 211 5.55 13.86 7.23
N GLU A 212 4.30 13.46 7.42
CA GLU A 212 3.39 14.03 8.43
C GLU A 212 3.91 13.90 9.86
N ILE A 213 4.43 12.73 10.24
CA ILE A 213 4.93 12.50 11.60
C ILE A 213 6.28 13.17 11.85
N THR A 214 6.97 13.63 10.80
CA THR A 214 8.26 14.29 10.93
C THR A 214 8.03 15.70 11.48
N SER A 215 8.32 15.91 12.77
CA SER A 215 8.07 17.20 13.47
C SER A 215 8.69 18.41 12.76
N ASN A 216 9.91 18.25 12.22
CA ASN A 216 10.53 19.23 11.34
C ASN A 216 10.52 18.70 9.91
N PRO A 217 9.67 19.19 9.00
CA PRO A 217 9.55 18.64 7.65
C PRO A 217 10.83 18.78 6.81
N TYR A 218 11.70 19.75 7.11
CA TYR A 218 13.03 19.89 6.49
C TYR A 218 14.01 18.78 6.91
N ALA A 219 13.70 18.07 8.00
CA ALA A 219 14.44 16.91 8.50
C ALA A 219 13.88 15.58 7.97
N PHE A 220 12.92 15.58 7.04
CA PHE A 220 12.38 14.34 6.46
C PHE A 220 13.48 13.51 5.76
N ARG A 221 13.54 12.20 6.06
CA ARG A 221 14.55 11.25 5.53
C ARG A 221 13.94 9.97 4.95
N GLY A 222 12.71 10.04 4.44
CA GLY A 222 11.99 8.90 3.88
C GLY A 222 11.25 8.11 4.97
N THR A 223 11.01 6.82 4.73
CA THR A 223 10.16 5.98 5.60
C THR A 223 10.91 5.33 6.77
N GLN A 224 12.12 5.79 7.09
CA GLN A 224 12.94 5.20 8.16
C GLN A 224 12.38 5.62 9.53
N GLY A 225 12.18 4.65 10.42
CA GLY A 225 11.61 4.91 11.76
C GLY A 225 10.09 5.11 11.80
N THR A 226 9.40 5.05 10.65
CA THR A 226 7.94 5.15 10.59
C THR A 226 7.31 3.83 11.04
N SER A 227 6.65 3.83 12.21
CA SER A 227 5.70 2.77 12.57
C SER A 227 4.37 3.05 11.88
N PHE A 228 4.01 2.22 10.90
CA PHE A 228 2.74 2.32 10.19
C PHE A 228 2.21 0.92 9.95
N GLN A 229 1.29 0.40 10.74
CA GLN A 229 0.94 -1.02 10.67
C GLN A 229 0.23 -1.38 9.34
N PRO A 230 0.35 -2.64 8.84
CA PRO A 230 -0.40 -3.06 7.66
C PRO A 230 -1.91 -2.87 7.78
N ALA A 231 -2.48 -3.01 8.98
CA ALA A 231 -3.91 -2.79 9.22
C ALA A 231 -4.32 -1.31 9.09
N GLU A 232 -3.41 -0.38 9.39
CA GLU A 232 -3.69 1.07 9.37
C GLU A 232 -3.69 1.65 7.96
N ILE A 233 -3.14 0.93 6.96
CA ILE A 233 -2.96 1.50 5.62
C ILE A 233 -4.28 1.77 4.91
N LEU A 234 -5.29 0.92 5.14
CA LEU A 234 -6.57 1.06 4.48
C LEU A 234 -7.24 2.36 4.90
N ALA A 235 -7.42 2.55 6.20
CA ALA A 235 -7.99 3.77 6.78
C ALA A 235 -7.20 5.03 6.35
N TYR A 236 -5.86 4.96 6.36
CA TYR A 236 -5.05 6.12 5.95
C TYR A 236 -5.21 6.47 4.47
N VAL A 237 -5.33 5.47 3.58
CA VAL A 237 -5.57 5.72 2.14
C VAL A 237 -6.98 6.25 1.91
N GLU A 238 -7.97 5.75 2.64
CA GLU A 238 -9.36 6.22 2.60
C GLU A 238 -9.48 7.68 3.07
N GLU A 239 -8.76 8.08 4.13
CA GLU A 239 -8.69 9.47 4.59
C GLU A 239 -7.92 10.40 3.62
N ASN A 240 -7.15 9.85 2.68
CA ASN A 240 -6.23 10.61 1.82
C ASN A 240 -6.37 10.17 0.35
N GLU A 241 -7.57 10.31 -0.21
CA GLU A 241 -7.91 9.89 -1.58
C GLU A 241 -7.00 10.49 -2.66
N GLU A 242 -6.43 11.68 -2.42
CA GLU A 242 -5.45 12.33 -3.31
C GLU A 242 -4.21 11.48 -3.59
N LEU A 243 -3.85 10.57 -2.67
CA LEU A 243 -2.77 9.61 -2.88
C LEU A 243 -3.11 8.67 -4.05
N ALA A 244 -4.33 8.15 -4.11
CA ALA A 244 -4.77 7.26 -5.18
C ALA A 244 -4.86 8.00 -6.52
N LEU A 245 -5.40 9.23 -6.53
CA LEU A 245 -5.46 10.08 -7.73
C LEU A 245 -4.07 10.38 -8.29
N SER A 246 -3.12 10.71 -7.41
CA SER A 246 -1.72 10.97 -7.81
C SER A 246 -1.03 9.73 -8.37
N VAL A 247 -1.33 8.55 -7.82
CA VAL A 247 -0.80 7.28 -8.33
C VAL A 247 -1.38 6.96 -9.69
N ASP A 248 -2.67 7.17 -9.91
CA ASP A 248 -3.31 6.90 -11.20
C ASP A 248 -2.76 7.81 -12.31
N PHE A 249 -2.76 9.13 -12.08
CA PHE A 249 -2.19 10.12 -13.01
C PHE A 249 -0.77 9.74 -13.45
N VAL A 250 0.10 9.45 -12.48
CA VAL A 250 1.50 9.07 -12.75
C VAL A 250 1.58 7.73 -13.48
N ALA A 251 0.76 6.75 -13.13
CA ALA A 251 0.73 5.47 -13.82
C ALA A 251 0.36 5.63 -15.30
N GLN A 252 -0.61 6.49 -15.61
CA GLN A 252 -0.99 6.81 -17.00
C GLN A 252 0.16 7.50 -17.75
N ALA A 253 0.81 8.49 -17.11
CA ALA A 253 1.94 9.22 -17.67
C ALA A 253 3.14 8.30 -17.97
N VAL A 254 3.55 7.50 -16.99
CA VAL A 254 4.71 6.59 -17.10
C VAL A 254 4.41 5.45 -18.08
N LYS A 255 3.16 4.96 -18.16
CA LYS A 255 2.78 3.93 -19.14
C LYS A 255 2.97 4.40 -20.58
N ARG A 256 2.66 5.67 -20.87
CA ARG A 256 2.83 6.28 -22.21
C ARG A 256 4.31 6.59 -22.52
N HIS A 257 5.09 6.96 -21.51
CA HIS A 257 6.47 7.44 -21.65
C HIS A 257 7.48 6.62 -20.82
N ARG A 258 7.39 5.29 -20.92
CA ARG A 258 8.13 4.38 -20.05
C ARG A 258 9.64 4.45 -20.27
N LEU A 259 10.09 4.68 -21.50
CA LEU A 259 11.52 4.71 -21.85
C LEU A 259 12.17 6.03 -21.45
N GLU A 260 11.37 7.09 -21.36
CA GLU A 260 11.78 8.45 -21.05
C GLU A 260 11.78 8.73 -19.54
N SER A 261 11.12 7.88 -18.75
CA SER A 261 10.94 8.05 -17.30
C SER A 261 12.25 7.86 -16.52
N GLN A 262 12.56 8.82 -15.65
CA GLN A 262 13.86 8.92 -14.95
C GLN A 262 13.79 8.51 -13.47
N ALA A 263 12.59 8.30 -12.93
CA ALA A 263 12.35 7.89 -11.55
C ALA A 263 11.20 6.88 -11.47
N SER A 264 11.02 6.26 -10.30
CA SER A 264 9.90 5.33 -10.10
C SER A 264 8.57 6.05 -9.98
N GLU A 265 7.48 5.38 -10.35
CA GLU A 265 6.10 5.88 -10.19
C GLU A 265 5.84 6.40 -8.76
N ALA A 266 6.35 5.70 -7.73
CA ALA A 266 6.17 6.12 -6.34
C ALA A 266 6.84 7.47 -6.01
N ILE A 267 7.97 7.81 -6.65
CA ILE A 267 8.65 9.10 -6.45
C ILE A 267 7.81 10.21 -7.08
N TYR A 268 7.38 10.04 -8.32
CA TYR A 268 6.55 11.03 -9.01
C TYR A 268 5.20 11.21 -8.32
N ALA A 269 4.53 10.12 -7.92
CA ALA A 269 3.22 10.18 -7.28
C ALA A 269 3.28 10.84 -5.89
N PHE A 270 4.31 10.55 -5.10
CA PHE A 270 4.51 11.25 -3.82
C PHE A 270 4.84 12.74 -4.04
N ALA A 271 5.67 13.07 -5.04
CA ALA A 271 5.95 14.46 -5.36
C ALA A 271 4.70 15.22 -5.80
N HIS A 272 3.89 14.62 -6.67
CA HIS A 272 2.61 15.16 -7.13
C HIS A 272 1.68 15.46 -5.95
N CYS A 273 1.46 14.46 -5.09
CA CYS A 273 0.59 14.57 -3.93
C CYS A 273 1.05 15.69 -2.99
N LEU A 274 2.36 15.75 -2.67
CA LEU A 274 2.88 16.74 -1.74
C LEU A 274 2.82 18.17 -2.32
N ILE A 275 3.06 18.34 -3.62
CA ILE A 275 2.88 19.63 -4.30
C ILE A 275 1.41 20.07 -4.19
N LYS A 276 0.44 19.23 -4.56
CA LYS A 276 -0.99 19.56 -4.49
C LYS A 276 -1.42 19.89 -3.06
N GLN A 277 -1.00 19.10 -2.09
CA GLN A 277 -1.30 19.33 -0.67
C GLN A 277 -0.76 20.69 -0.18
N LYS A 278 0.46 21.08 -0.60
CA LYS A 278 1.05 22.37 -0.21
C LYS A 278 0.45 23.55 -0.97
N LEU A 279 0.01 23.36 -2.22
CA LEU A 279 -0.69 24.37 -2.99
C LEU A 279 -2.04 24.78 -2.39
N LYS A 280 -2.75 23.86 -1.70
CA LYS A 280 -3.98 24.21 -0.96
C LYS A 280 -3.78 25.36 0.04
N ASN A 281 -2.57 25.50 0.59
CA ASN A 281 -2.19 26.54 1.54
C ASN A 281 -1.42 27.70 0.89
N TYR A 282 -1.27 27.71 -0.44
CA TYR A 282 -0.57 28.76 -1.17
C TYR A 282 -1.55 29.90 -1.51
N PRO A 283 -1.10 31.18 -1.53
CA PRO A 283 -2.00 32.31 -1.75
C PRO A 283 -2.77 32.19 -3.07
N GLN A 284 -4.11 32.09 -3.00
CA GLN A 284 -4.99 31.90 -4.17
C GLN A 284 -5.03 33.10 -5.13
N ASN A 285 -4.49 34.25 -4.72
CA ASN A 285 -4.48 35.47 -5.52
C ASN A 285 -3.33 35.53 -6.56
N GLN A 286 -2.46 34.53 -6.60
CA GLN A 286 -1.39 34.42 -7.61
C GLN A 286 -1.77 33.39 -8.67
N THR A 287 -1.76 33.81 -9.94
CA THR A 287 -1.84 32.90 -11.07
C THR A 287 -0.61 32.00 -11.08
N LEU A 288 -0.81 30.69 -11.05
CA LEU A 288 0.28 29.73 -11.14
C LEU A 288 0.90 29.79 -12.54
N PRO A 289 2.24 29.82 -12.66
CA PRO A 289 2.92 29.83 -13.95
C PRO A 289 2.75 28.50 -14.70
N LEU A 290 2.54 27.42 -13.96
CA LEU A 290 2.35 26.06 -14.46
C LEU A 290 1.54 25.28 -13.42
N ASP A 291 0.69 24.36 -13.87
CA ASP A 291 0.01 23.42 -12.98
C ASP A 291 0.91 22.20 -12.65
N PRO A 292 0.69 21.53 -11.50
CA PRO A 292 1.50 20.37 -11.08
C PRO A 292 1.52 19.22 -12.09
N GLU A 293 0.39 18.97 -12.75
CA GLU A 293 0.21 17.91 -13.72
C GLU A 293 1.08 18.18 -14.96
N THR A 294 1.06 19.39 -15.52
CA THR A 294 1.92 19.79 -16.65
C THR A 294 3.39 19.72 -16.28
N TYR A 295 3.77 20.21 -15.09
CA TYR A 295 5.14 20.16 -14.61
C TYR A 295 5.68 18.72 -14.55
N LEU A 296 4.93 17.81 -13.93
CA LEU A 296 5.35 16.41 -13.87
C LEU A 296 5.28 15.72 -15.22
N MET A 297 4.29 16.03 -16.07
CA MET A 297 4.22 15.48 -17.42
C MET A 297 5.46 15.83 -18.24
N ARG A 298 5.93 17.08 -18.18
CA ARG A 298 7.19 17.50 -18.84
C ARG A 298 8.39 16.74 -18.26
N ILE A 299 8.46 16.58 -16.94
CA ILE A 299 9.53 15.82 -16.28
C ILE A 299 9.47 14.32 -16.60
N ILE A 300 8.31 13.72 -16.85
CA ILE A 300 8.18 12.28 -17.17
C ILE A 300 8.43 12.03 -18.66
N SER A 301 7.85 12.86 -19.53
CA SER A 301 7.76 12.61 -20.97
C SER A 301 8.84 13.28 -21.82
N SER A 302 9.59 14.26 -21.29
CA SER A 302 10.45 15.19 -22.06
C SER A 302 9.74 16.04 -23.11
N LEU A 303 8.41 15.98 -23.23
CA LEU A 303 7.68 16.78 -24.21
C LEU A 303 7.67 18.26 -23.80
N GLY A 304 7.87 19.15 -24.76
CA GLY A 304 7.83 20.61 -24.55
C GLY A 304 9.09 21.18 -23.87
N LEU A 305 10.22 20.48 -23.94
CA LEU A 305 11.53 20.98 -23.53
C LEU A 305 12.30 21.44 -24.77
N GLU A 306 12.71 22.70 -24.78
CA GLU A 306 13.34 23.36 -25.93
C GLU A 306 14.77 23.82 -25.61
N SER A 307 15.11 24.00 -24.33
CA SER A 307 16.42 24.49 -23.88
C SER A 307 16.96 23.70 -22.69
N GLU A 308 18.30 23.66 -22.55
CA GLU A 308 18.95 23.16 -21.33
C GLU A 308 18.69 24.05 -20.11
N ASP A 309 18.28 25.30 -20.35
CA ASP A 309 17.90 26.25 -19.32
C ASP A 309 16.52 25.95 -18.73
N ASP A 310 15.70 25.13 -19.40
CA ASP A 310 14.38 24.74 -18.90
C ASP A 310 14.50 24.01 -17.56
N ILE A 311 13.70 24.42 -16.58
CA ILE A 311 13.76 23.89 -15.21
C ILE A 311 13.54 22.36 -15.21
N GLU A 312 12.55 21.89 -15.96
CA GLU A 312 12.21 20.48 -16.10
C GLU A 312 13.32 19.68 -16.80
N TYR A 313 14.02 20.28 -17.77
CA TYR A 313 15.20 19.68 -18.38
C TYR A 313 16.31 19.49 -17.34
N GLN A 314 16.61 20.51 -16.53
CA GLN A 314 17.60 20.43 -15.47
C GLN A 314 17.23 19.36 -14.43
N VAL A 315 15.95 19.29 -14.03
CA VAL A 315 15.45 18.25 -13.12
C VAL A 315 15.66 16.88 -13.74
N ARG A 316 15.22 16.65 -14.98
CA ARG A 316 15.39 15.37 -15.69
C ARG A 316 16.84 14.94 -15.79
N ASN A 317 17.74 15.84 -16.19
CA ASN A 317 19.16 15.55 -16.32
C ASN A 317 19.76 15.12 -14.96
N TYR A 318 19.37 15.79 -13.88
CA TYR A 318 19.78 15.39 -12.54
C TYR A 318 19.18 14.04 -12.11
N LEU A 319 17.90 13.76 -12.39
CA LEU A 319 17.29 12.46 -12.12
C LEU A 319 18.00 11.32 -12.89
N GLN A 320 18.33 11.56 -14.16
CA GLN A 320 19.07 10.63 -15.03
C GLN A 320 20.43 10.25 -14.44
N SER A 321 21.13 11.23 -13.85
CA SER A 321 22.42 11.00 -13.15
C SER A 321 22.30 10.05 -11.94
N LEU A 322 21.09 9.84 -11.42
CA LEU A 322 20.78 9.02 -10.25
C LEU A 322 20.01 7.74 -10.60
N VAL A 323 19.82 7.40 -11.88
CA VAL A 323 19.01 6.24 -12.31
C VAL A 323 19.57 4.92 -11.77
N THR A 324 20.89 4.77 -11.74
CA THR A 324 21.56 3.55 -11.23
C THR A 324 21.60 3.47 -9.70
N GLU A 325 21.25 4.55 -8.98
CA GLU A 325 21.23 4.56 -7.53
C GLU A 325 19.83 4.23 -6.96
N SER A 326 19.73 3.17 -6.16
CA SER A 326 18.49 2.71 -5.51
C SER A 326 18.48 2.89 -3.98
N SER A 327 19.33 3.78 -3.46
CA SER A 327 19.48 4.00 -2.01
C SER A 327 18.42 4.96 -1.43
N SER A 328 18.20 4.92 -0.10
CA SER A 328 17.37 5.93 0.60
C SER A 328 17.84 7.36 0.32
N TYR A 329 19.13 7.55 0.07
CA TYR A 329 19.72 8.81 -0.37
C TYR A 329 19.21 9.24 -1.75
N SER A 330 19.21 8.33 -2.74
CA SER A 330 18.77 8.69 -4.09
C SER A 330 17.29 9.04 -4.14
N LEU A 331 16.45 8.41 -3.29
CA LEU A 331 15.07 8.82 -3.07
C LEU A 331 14.97 10.30 -2.65
N LEU A 332 15.70 10.70 -1.61
CA LEU A 332 15.68 12.07 -1.09
C LEU A 332 16.19 13.08 -2.12
N CYS A 333 17.24 12.74 -2.86
CA CYS A 333 17.75 13.61 -3.93
C CYS A 333 16.76 13.80 -5.06
N LYS A 334 16.12 12.71 -5.51
CA LYS A 334 15.14 12.77 -6.60
C LYS A 334 13.93 13.62 -6.20
N LEU A 335 13.41 13.41 -4.99
CA LEU A 335 12.30 14.21 -4.46
C LEU A 335 12.69 15.69 -4.28
N SER A 336 13.79 15.98 -3.60
CA SER A 336 14.24 17.36 -3.41
C SER A 336 14.49 18.06 -4.75
N ALA A 337 15.06 17.39 -5.76
CA ALA A 337 15.27 17.99 -7.07
C ALA A 337 13.95 18.35 -7.76
N ILE A 338 12.96 17.46 -7.72
CA ILE A 338 11.61 17.73 -8.25
C ILE A 338 10.98 18.92 -7.52
N PHE A 339 11.08 18.99 -6.19
CA PHE A 339 10.54 20.11 -5.42
C PHE A 339 11.29 21.42 -5.63
N LYS A 340 12.61 21.37 -5.82
CA LYS A 340 13.40 22.56 -6.16
C LYS A 340 12.97 23.13 -7.49
N GLY A 341 12.80 22.29 -8.52
CA GLY A 341 12.31 22.77 -9.81
C GLY A 341 10.92 23.42 -9.70
N TRP A 342 10.02 22.82 -8.93
CA TRP A 342 8.69 23.41 -8.67
C TRP A 342 8.79 24.77 -7.97
N ASN A 343 9.61 24.87 -6.92
CA ASN A 343 9.82 26.13 -6.20
C ASN A 343 10.45 27.20 -7.09
N MET A 344 11.34 26.84 -8.03
CA MET A 344 11.94 27.78 -8.98
C MET A 344 10.89 28.39 -9.92
N HIS A 345 9.90 27.61 -10.37
CA HIS A 345 8.75 28.14 -11.12
C HIS A 345 7.96 29.18 -10.30
N LEU A 346 7.80 28.94 -9.00
CA LEU A 346 7.13 29.87 -8.09
C LEU A 346 8.02 31.06 -7.64
N GLY A 347 9.24 31.19 -8.15
CA GLY A 347 10.20 32.21 -7.73
C GLY A 347 10.68 32.05 -6.27
N ILE A 348 10.45 30.89 -5.66
CA ILE A 348 10.84 30.58 -4.29
C ILE A 348 12.33 30.19 -4.27
N PRO A 349 13.19 30.85 -3.44
CA PRO A 349 14.60 30.52 -3.37
C PRO A 349 14.87 29.07 -2.96
N VAL A 350 15.78 28.41 -3.66
CA VAL A 350 16.19 27.01 -3.41
C VAL A 350 17.66 26.91 -3.02
N VAL A 351 18.03 25.84 -2.33
CA VAL A 351 19.43 25.65 -1.86
C VAL A 351 20.41 25.65 -3.03
N GLY A 352 21.36 26.59 -2.99
CA GLY A 352 22.41 26.72 -3.99
C GLY A 352 21.94 27.22 -5.35
N ASN A 353 20.70 27.75 -5.45
CA ASN A 353 20.08 28.28 -6.67
C ASN A 353 20.12 27.30 -7.86
N LYS A 354 20.01 25.99 -7.58
CA LYS A 354 20.01 24.94 -8.59
C LYS A 354 19.25 23.70 -8.12
N VAL A 355 18.73 22.92 -9.07
CA VAL A 355 17.94 21.71 -8.80
C VAL A 355 18.75 20.56 -8.19
N SER A 356 20.07 20.50 -8.45
CA SER A 356 20.93 19.41 -7.95
C SER A 356 21.03 19.41 -6.41
N VAL A 357 21.14 18.22 -5.83
CA VAL A 357 21.26 18.00 -4.38
C VAL A 357 22.63 17.40 -4.07
N ARG A 358 23.34 17.90 -3.06
CA ARG A 358 24.68 17.38 -2.74
C ARG A 358 24.61 16.16 -1.81
N ARG A 359 25.43 15.14 -2.11
CA ARG A 359 25.65 13.99 -1.23
C ARG A 359 26.51 14.37 -0.03
N VAL A 360 26.20 13.81 1.14
CA VAL A 360 27.16 13.80 2.26
C VAL A 360 28.36 12.95 1.85
N ALA A 361 29.58 13.45 2.03
CA ALA A 361 30.78 12.72 1.66
C ALA A 361 30.82 11.36 2.37
N ARG A 362 31.03 10.27 1.63
CA ARG A 362 31.15 8.91 2.19
C ARG A 362 32.46 8.67 2.95
N PHE A 363 33.42 9.58 2.76
CA PHE A 363 34.74 9.51 3.34
C PHE A 363 35.14 10.91 3.81
N ARG A 364 35.78 10.99 4.98
CA ARG A 364 36.57 12.15 5.39
C ARG A 364 38.04 11.83 5.20
N LYS A 365 38.88 12.85 4.98
CA LYS A 365 40.34 12.68 5.04
C LYS A 365 40.79 12.85 6.49
N ASP A 366 41.69 11.99 6.97
CA ASP A 366 42.44 12.27 8.21
C ASP A 366 43.60 13.23 7.96
N GLU A 367 44.35 13.53 9.03
CA GLU A 367 45.51 14.44 9.01
C GLU A 367 46.61 13.95 8.06
N ASP A 368 46.67 12.64 7.80
CA ASP A 368 47.60 12.00 6.87
C ASP A 368 47.04 11.87 5.44
N GLY A 369 45.82 12.37 5.19
CA GLY A 369 45.17 12.36 3.87
C GLY A 369 44.49 11.05 3.49
N ASN A 370 44.44 10.05 4.38
CA ASN A 370 43.78 8.78 4.16
C ASN A 370 42.26 8.94 4.21
N LYS A 371 41.56 8.20 3.34
CA LYS A 371 40.09 8.21 3.28
C LYS A 371 39.52 7.34 4.40
N ILE A 372 39.07 7.96 5.48
CA ILE A 372 38.33 7.29 6.55
C ILE A 372 36.84 7.22 6.16
N PRO A 373 36.23 6.03 6.11
CA PRO A 373 34.79 5.90 5.95
C PRO A 373 34.08 6.64 7.08
N VAL A 374 33.23 7.61 6.75
CA VAL A 374 32.37 8.22 7.75
C VAL A 374 31.07 7.43 7.82
N PRO A 375 30.50 7.22 9.03
CA PRO A 375 29.15 6.69 9.19
C PRO A 375 28.14 7.74 8.70
N SER A 376 28.09 7.94 7.39
CA SER A 376 27.12 8.81 6.72
C SER A 376 26.06 7.91 6.11
N ALA A 377 25.20 7.39 6.97
CA ALA A 377 24.01 6.64 6.55
C ALA A 377 23.08 7.58 5.77
N GLY A 378 22.94 7.35 4.45
CA GLY A 378 21.74 7.67 3.67
C GLY A 378 21.27 9.13 3.53
N ASN A 379 21.95 10.14 4.08
CA ASN A 379 21.42 11.50 4.17
C ASN A 379 21.94 12.46 3.09
N ILE A 380 21.09 13.43 2.72
CA ILE A 380 21.43 14.58 1.86
C ILE A 380 22.20 15.64 2.66
N ASN A 381 23.13 16.36 2.02
CA ASN A 381 23.98 17.38 2.66
C ASN A 381 23.32 18.77 2.67
N GLU A 382 22.00 18.80 2.81
CA GLU A 382 21.17 19.99 2.90
C GLU A 382 19.81 19.64 3.51
N ALA A 383 19.04 20.65 3.90
CA ALA A 383 17.65 20.48 4.31
C ALA A 383 16.83 19.83 3.18
N PHE A 384 15.86 18.97 3.54
CA PHE A 384 14.91 18.45 2.58
C PHE A 384 14.10 19.60 1.99
N THR A 385 13.91 19.60 0.67
CA THR A 385 13.16 20.68 0.01
C THR A 385 11.67 20.42 0.16
N ILE A 386 10.91 21.42 0.59
CA ILE A 386 9.45 21.35 0.70
C ILE A 386 8.86 22.20 -0.43
N PRO A 387 7.90 21.67 -1.22
CA PRO A 387 7.27 22.46 -2.27
C PRO A 387 6.44 23.61 -1.66
N CYS A 388 6.39 24.73 -2.38
CA CYS A 388 5.66 25.94 -2.01
C CYS A 388 6.14 26.63 -0.71
N GLN A 389 7.31 26.26 -0.18
CA GLN A 389 7.90 26.87 1.02
C GLN A 389 9.37 27.27 0.78
N PRO A 390 9.82 28.44 1.29
CA PRO A 390 11.22 28.83 1.21
C PRO A 390 12.10 27.95 2.12
N LYS A 391 13.40 27.90 1.79
CA LYS A 391 14.41 27.14 2.55
C LYS A 391 14.67 27.69 3.95
#